data_AF-A0AAE5HV66-F1
#
_entry.id   AF-A0AAE5HV66-F1
#
_cell.length_a   1.000
_cell.length_b   1.000
_cell.length_c   1.000
_cell.angle_alpha   90.00
_cell.angle_beta   90.00
_cell.angle_gamma   90.00
#
_symmetry.space_group_name_H-M   'P 1'
#
loop_
_entity.id
_entity.type
_entity.pdbx_description
1 polymer ?
#
loop_
_entity_poly.entity_id
_entity_poly.type
_entity_poly.pdbx_seq_one_letter_code
_entity_poly.pdbx_strand_id
1 'polypeptide(L)' 'MNFQDQTMGDAEVYEMMDAVHQIDDTQALAQKFQDIFMYSFEEKLPIEECQKQAEAALSLEGT' A
#
# COMPACT_ATOMS: atom_id res chain seq x y z
N MET A 1 18.61 20.23 -5.60
CA MET A 1 17.51 19.37 -5.10
C MET A 1 17.80 17.96 -5.58
N ASN A 2 18.40 17.13 -4.73
CA ASN A 2 18.52 15.70 -4.98
C ASN A 2 17.47 15.02 -4.13
N PHE A 3 16.27 14.88 -4.66
CA PHE A 3 15.26 13.98 -4.12
C PHE A 3 15.31 12.71 -4.97
N GLN A 4 16.44 12.01 -4.87
CA GLN A 4 16.46 10.57 -5.10
C GLN A 4 16.03 9.96 -3.77
N ASP A 5 14.75 10.05 -3.47
CA ASP A 5 14.16 9.31 -2.37
C ASP A 5 12.91 8.67 -2.97
N GLN A 6 13.02 7.40 -3.30
CA GLN A 6 11.90 6.55 -3.71
C GLN A 6 11.09 6.24 -2.44
N THR A 7 10.61 7.27 -1.77
CA THR A 7 9.65 7.16 -0.68
C THR A 7 8.29 7.53 -1.21
N MET A 8 7.28 6.78 -0.77
CA MET A 8 5.89 7.13 -1.03
C MET A 8 5.67 8.58 -0.63
N GLY A 9 5.03 9.36 -1.52
CA GLY A 9 4.61 10.71 -1.17
C GLY A 9 3.67 10.67 0.03
N ASP A 10 3.57 11.79 0.78
CA ASP A 10 2.69 11.89 1.94
C ASP A 10 1.26 11.43 1.59
N ALA A 11 0.77 11.77 0.38
CA ALA A 11 -0.56 11.39 -0.09
C ALA A 11 -0.75 9.87 -0.19
N GLU A 12 0.18 9.15 -0.80
CA GLU A 12 0.13 7.69 -0.93
C GLU A 12 0.20 6.99 0.43
N VAL A 13 1.00 7.52 1.35
CA VAL A 13 1.07 6.99 2.72
C VAL A 13 -0.28 7.15 3.42
N TYR A 14 -0.89 8.33 3.31
CA TYR A 14 -2.23 8.56 3.87
C TYR A 14 -3.28 7.66 3.22
N GLU A 15 -3.27 7.50 1.90
CA GLU A 15 -4.19 6.59 1.19
C GLU A 15 -4.01 5.14 1.61
N MET A 16 -2.76 4.69 1.81
CA MET A 16 -2.50 3.35 2.30
C MET A 16 -2.96 3.15 3.74
N MET A 17 -2.66 4.09 4.64
CA MET A 17 -3.12 4.01 6.02
C MET A 17 -4.65 4.04 6.14
N ASP A 18 -5.32 4.90 5.37
CA ASP A 18 -6.78 4.94 5.33
C ASP A 18 -7.34 3.61 4.79
N ALA A 19 -6.76 3.08 3.72
CA ALA A 19 -7.16 1.79 3.17
C ALA A 19 -7.04 0.64 4.19
N VAL A 20 -5.98 0.60 5.01
CA VAL A 20 -5.82 -0.46 6.03
C VAL A 20 -6.93 -0.35 7.09
N HIS A 21 -7.29 0.86 7.51
CA HIS A 21 -8.38 1.07 8.48
C HIS A 21 -9.79 0.86 7.89
N GLN A 22 -9.98 1.09 6.59
CA GLN A 22 -11.27 0.96 5.92
C GLN A 22 -11.53 -0.45 5.38
N ILE A 23 -10.47 -1.23 5.13
CA ILE A 23 -10.53 -2.51 4.42
C ILE A 23 -9.93 -3.62 5.29
N ASP A 24 -10.79 -4.34 6.01
CA ASP A 24 -10.42 -5.55 6.77
C ASP A 24 -10.14 -6.79 5.88
N ASP A 25 -10.37 -6.71 4.57
CA ASP A 25 -10.12 -7.80 3.63
C ASP A 25 -8.74 -7.68 2.98
N THR A 26 -7.86 -8.64 3.27
CA THR A 26 -6.48 -8.66 2.76
C THR A 26 -6.40 -8.59 1.24
N GLN A 27 -7.33 -9.21 0.50
CA GLN A 27 -7.29 -9.17 -0.97
C GLN A 27 -7.68 -7.80 -1.51
N ALA A 28 -8.71 -7.18 -0.95
CA ALA A 28 -9.13 -5.84 -1.32
C ALA A 28 -8.05 -4.80 -0.97
N LEU A 29 -7.38 -4.94 0.18
CA LEU A 29 -6.29 -4.07 0.60
C LEU A 29 -5.07 -4.23 -0.31
N ALA A 30 -4.69 -5.47 -0.65
CA ALA A 30 -3.61 -5.76 -1.59
C ALA A 30 -3.87 -5.16 -2.98
N GLN A 31 -5.12 -5.24 -3.45
CA GLN A 31 -5.52 -4.66 -4.72
C GLN A 31 -5.38 -3.13 -4.68
N LYS A 32 -5.69 -2.49 -3.55
CA LYS A 32 -5.48 -1.06 -3.40
C LYS A 32 -4.02 -0.67 -3.33
N PHE A 33 -3.18 -1.44 -2.65
CA PHE A 33 -1.76 -1.18 -2.67
C PHE A 33 -1.19 -1.27 -4.08
N GLN A 34 -1.53 -2.32 -4.84
CA GLN A 34 -1.12 -2.45 -6.23
C GLN A 34 -1.55 -1.24 -7.09
N ASP A 35 -2.77 -0.74 -6.88
CA ASP A 35 -3.32 0.41 -7.60
C ASP A 35 -2.51 1.68 -7.28
N ILE A 36 -2.27 1.97 -6.00
CA ILE A 36 -1.47 3.13 -5.54
C ILE A 36 -0.05 3.07 -6.12
N PHE A 37 0.59 1.91 -6.06
CA PHE A 37 1.93 1.73 -6.64
C PHE A 37 1.93 1.90 -8.17
N MET A 38 0.91 1.39 -8.85
CA MET A 38 0.78 1.54 -10.30
C MET A 38 0.51 3.01 -10.70
N TYR A 39 -0.23 3.77 -9.90
CA TYR A 39 -0.47 5.18 -10.17
C TYR A 39 0.73 6.08 -9.84
N SER A 40 1.45 5.83 -8.74
CA SER A 40 2.59 6.67 -8.34
C SER A 40 3.90 6.29 -9.01
N PHE A 41 4.16 5.00 -9.21
CA PHE A 41 5.45 4.50 -9.72
C PHE A 41 5.35 3.93 -11.13
N GLU A 42 4.15 3.93 -11.74
CA GLU A 42 3.87 3.28 -13.03
C GLU A 42 4.28 1.80 -13.04
N GLU A 43 4.40 1.19 -11.85
CA GLU A 43 4.89 -0.16 -11.65
C GLU A 43 3.77 -1.04 -11.07
N LYS A 44 3.48 -2.12 -11.78
CA LYS A 44 2.50 -3.10 -11.31
C LYS A 44 3.18 -4.18 -10.47
N LEU A 45 3.05 -4.06 -9.16
CA LEU A 45 3.51 -5.07 -8.22
C LEU A 45 2.68 -6.36 -8.34
N PRO A 46 3.27 -7.55 -8.17
CA PRO A 46 2.52 -8.81 -8.14
C PRO A 46 1.59 -8.84 -6.92
N ILE A 47 0.35 -9.27 -7.13
CA ILE A 47 -0.69 -9.23 -6.09
C ILE A 47 -0.33 -10.07 -4.85
N GLU A 48 0.45 -11.14 -5.02
CA GLU A 48 0.94 -11.98 -3.91
C GLU A 48 1.85 -11.19 -2.96
N GLU A 49 2.71 -10.31 -3.49
CA GLU A 49 3.55 -9.46 -2.65
C GLU A 49 2.73 -8.36 -1.97
N CYS A 50 1.75 -7.80 -2.69
CA CYS A 50 0.79 -6.85 -2.11
C CYS A 50 -0.04 -7.49 -0.99
N GLN A 51 -0.43 -8.77 -1.12
CA GLN A 51 -1.15 -9.51 -0.09
C GLN A 51 -0.32 -9.72 1.16
N LYS A 52 0.97 -10.08 1.03
CA LYS A 52 1.87 -10.20 2.18
C LYS A 52 2.01 -8.88 2.94
N GLN A 53 2.14 -7.77 2.20
CA GLN A 53 2.24 -6.43 2.78
C GLN A 53 0.92 -6.03 3.46
N ALA A 54 -0.23 -6.28 2.81
CA ALA A 54 -1.56 -6.02 3.35
C ALA A 54 -1.83 -6.83 4.63
N GLU A 55 -1.48 -8.11 4.64
CA GLU A 55 -1.62 -8.97 5.82
C GLU A 55 -0.75 -8.50 6.98
N ALA A 56 0.50 -8.10 6.69
CA ALA A 56 1.39 -7.53 7.69
C ALA A 56 0.85 -6.20 8.24
N ALA A 57 0.30 -5.33 7.39
CA ALA A 57 -0.30 -4.06 7.80
C ALA A 57 -1.52 -4.28 8.70
N LEU A 58 -2.47 -5.13 8.29
CA LEU A 58 -3.64 -5.48 9.10
C LEU A 58 -3.27 -6.12 10.44
N SER A 59 -2.20 -6.93 10.46
CA SER A 59 -1.69 -7.53 11.69
C SER A 59 -1.10 -6.52 12.67
N LEU A 60 -0.61 -5.37 12.18
CA LEU A 60 -0.06 -4.29 13.01
C LEU A 60 -1.13 -3.37 13.57
N GLU A 61 -2.24 -3.14 12.85
CA GLU A 61 -3.35 -2.30 13.33
C GLU A 61 -4.19 -3.00 14.40
N GLY A 62 -4.19 -4.34 14.42
CA GLY A 62 -4.97 -5.15 15.35
C GLY A 62 -4.39 -5.36 16.76
N THR A 63 -3.27 -4.71 17.14
CA THR A 63 -2.62 -4.84 18.46
C THR A 63 -2.60 -3.55 19.27
#